data_AF-A0A3A6N1L8-F1
#
_entry.id   AF-A0A3A6N1L8-F1
#
_cell.length_a   1.000
_cell.length_b   1.000
_cell.length_c   1.000
_cell.angle_alpha   90.00
_cell.angle_beta   90.00
_cell.angle_gamma   90.00
#
_symmetry.space_group_name_H-M   'P 1'
#
loop_
_entity.id
_entity.type
_entity.pdbx_description
1 polymer ?
#
loop_
_entity_poly.entity_id
_entity_poly.type
_entity_poly.pdbx_seq_one_letter_code
_entity_poly.pdbx_strand_id
1 'polypeptide(L)'
;MPGQELLRFLTFGGEEVFGELYLVYEGTGGPLPETPSALVVEVISPLLGRTWVYLGDGPKGMVLKVAVSQERFYQQAADAAGALRLKLVEAGYEVNDVEVVSRRIQNVFEVLKPSSMPEYRSLDTIV
;
A
#
# COMPACT_ATOMS: atom_id res chain seq x y z
N MET A 1 2.92 -6.74 11.55
CA MET A 1 2.57 -6.30 12.93
C MET A 1 2.17 -7.53 13.71
N PRO A 2 2.30 -7.58 15.04
CA PRO A 2 1.62 -8.59 15.83
C PRO A 2 0.12 -8.58 15.46
N GLY A 3 -0.47 -9.75 15.17
CA GLY A 3 -1.90 -9.86 14.87
C GLY A 3 -2.33 -9.48 13.45
N GLN A 4 -1.46 -9.58 12.44
CA GLN A 4 -1.85 -9.49 11.03
C GLN A 4 -1.29 -10.66 10.24
N GLU A 5 -2.14 -11.26 9.41
CA GLU A 5 -1.77 -12.31 8.46
C GLU A 5 -1.79 -11.74 7.03
N LEU A 6 -0.74 -12.06 6.27
CA LEU A 6 -0.54 -11.58 4.90
C LEU A 6 -0.56 -12.77 3.95
N LEU A 7 -1.49 -12.73 3.00
CA LEU A 7 -1.57 -13.74 1.96
C LEU A 7 -1.21 -13.11 0.61
N ARG A 8 -0.11 -13.56 0.02
CA ARG A 8 0.20 -13.24 -1.37
C ARG A 8 -0.82 -13.96 -2.25
N PHE A 9 -1.66 -13.18 -2.93
CA PHE A 9 -2.84 -13.70 -3.61
C PHE A 9 -2.63 -13.86 -5.11
N LEU A 10 -2.08 -12.83 -5.75
CA LEU A 10 -1.89 -12.82 -7.19
C LEU A 10 -0.56 -12.17 -7.55
N THR A 11 0.10 -12.72 -8.56
CA THR A 11 1.19 -12.06 -9.26
C THR A 11 0.70 -11.77 -10.67
N PHE A 12 0.91 -10.55 -11.14
CA PHE A 12 0.53 -10.14 -12.49
C PHE A 12 1.74 -9.54 -13.19
N GLY A 13 1.85 -9.76 -14.50
CA GLY A 13 2.99 -9.31 -15.27
C GLY A 13 2.74 -9.30 -16.77
N GLY A 14 3.26 -8.26 -17.42
CA GLY A 14 3.39 -8.10 -18.86
C GLY A 14 4.73 -7.44 -19.20
N GLU A 15 4.95 -7.08 -20.47
CA GLU A 15 6.25 -6.53 -20.91
C GLU A 15 6.63 -5.21 -20.20
N GLU A 16 5.65 -4.41 -19.77
CA GLU A 16 5.90 -3.07 -19.24
C GLU A 16 5.54 -2.89 -17.77
N VAL A 17 4.83 -3.85 -17.17
CA VAL A 17 4.35 -3.77 -15.79
C VAL A 17 4.39 -5.15 -15.15
N PHE A 18 4.98 -5.21 -13.96
CA PHE A 18 4.94 -6.36 -13.07
C PHE A 18 4.38 -5.95 -11.71
N GLY A 19 3.72 -6.85 -11.01
CA GLY A 19 3.21 -6.55 -9.69
C GLY A 19 2.67 -7.74 -8.92
N GLU A 20 2.42 -7.49 -7.64
CA GLU A 20 1.93 -8.47 -6.69
C GLU A 20 0.80 -7.87 -5.87
N LEU A 21 -0.28 -8.62 -5.69
CA LEU A 21 -1.40 -8.30 -4.81
C LEU A 21 -1.33 -9.17 -3.55
N TYR A 22 -1.39 -8.50 -2.42
CA TYR A 22 -1.42 -9.05 -1.09
C TYR A 22 -2.78 -8.76 -0.46
N LEU A 23 -3.40 -9.80 0.10
CA LEU A 23 -4.58 -9.68 0.95
C LEU A 23 -4.09 -9.63 2.40
N VAL A 24 -4.56 -8.65 3.13
CA VAL A 24 -4.25 -8.46 4.55
C VAL A 24 -5.46 -8.86 5.37
N TYR A 25 -5.24 -9.72 6.36
CA TYR A 25 -6.26 -10.16 7.30
C TYR A 25 -5.83 -9.79 8.72
N GLU A 26 -6.82 -9.48 9.56
CA GLU A 26 -6.57 -9.37 11.00
C GLU A 26 -6.35 -10.77 11.59
N GLY A 27 -5.17 -10.98 12.18
CA GLY A 27 -4.79 -12.23 12.81
C GLY A 27 -5.44 -12.33 14.19
N THR A 28 -6.57 -13.03 14.26
CA THR A 28 -7.33 -13.24 15.50
C THR A 28 -7.07 -14.58 16.18
N GLY A 29 -6.12 -15.38 15.68
CA GLY A 29 -5.82 -16.73 16.21
C GLY A 29 -6.93 -17.76 15.91
N GLY A 30 -7.88 -17.42 15.04
CA GLY A 30 -8.94 -18.27 14.53
C GLY A 30 -8.92 -18.39 12.99
N PRO A 31 -9.92 -19.03 12.38
CA PRO A 31 -10.01 -19.10 10.91
C PRO A 31 -10.06 -17.70 10.30
N LEU A 32 -9.40 -17.55 9.15
CA LEU A 32 -9.38 -16.29 8.40
C LEU A 32 -10.80 -15.81 8.07
N PRO A 33 -11.10 -14.51 8.21
CA PRO A 33 -12.39 -13.98 7.81
C PRO A 33 -12.57 -14.09 6.29
N GLU A 34 -13.83 -14.11 5.84
CA GLU A 34 -14.15 -14.27 4.40
C GLU A 34 -13.64 -13.10 3.54
N THR A 35 -13.55 -11.91 4.13
CA THR A 35 -13.08 -10.69 3.45
C THR A 35 -11.79 -10.17 4.09
N PRO A 36 -10.80 -9.74 3.27
CA PRO A 36 -9.60 -9.11 3.79
C PRO A 36 -9.92 -7.73 4.39
N SER A 37 -9.15 -7.32 5.40
CA SER A 37 -9.25 -5.99 6.00
C SER A 37 -8.49 -4.92 5.21
N ALA A 38 -7.53 -5.33 4.39
CA ALA A 38 -6.86 -4.45 3.45
C ALA A 38 -6.30 -5.20 2.24
N LEU A 39 -6.02 -4.44 1.19
CA LEU A 39 -5.35 -4.85 -0.03
C LEU A 39 -4.05 -4.05 -0.15
N VAL A 40 -2.95 -4.73 -0.48
CA VAL A 40 -1.69 -4.08 -0.84
C VAL A 40 -1.25 -4.55 -2.20
N VAL A 41 -0.93 -3.61 -3.09
CA VAL A 41 -0.42 -3.88 -4.42
C VAL A 41 0.98 -3.31 -4.54
N GLU A 42 1.95 -4.15 -4.88
CA GLU A 42 3.22 -3.69 -5.44
C GLU A 42 3.08 -3.60 -6.96
N VAL A 43 3.49 -2.47 -7.53
CA VAL A 43 3.60 -2.27 -8.97
C VAL A 43 5.02 -1.83 -9.30
N ILE A 44 5.65 -2.51 -10.24
CA ILE A 44 6.95 -2.18 -10.80
C ILE A 44 6.76 -1.87 -12.28
N SER A 45 7.03 -0.62 -12.68
CA SER A 45 6.98 -0.20 -14.07
C SER A 45 8.11 0.78 -14.40
N PRO A 46 8.51 0.93 -15.67
CA PRO A 46 9.47 1.95 -16.09
C PRO A 46 8.98 3.39 -15.79
N LEU A 47 7.67 3.62 -15.84
CA LEU A 47 7.06 4.94 -15.70
C LEU A 47 7.01 5.43 -14.25
N LEU A 48 6.75 4.54 -13.29
CA LEU A 48 6.57 4.90 -11.88
C LEU A 48 7.64 4.28 -10.95
N GLY A 49 8.55 3.48 -11.51
CA GLY A 49 9.45 2.64 -10.73
C GLY A 49 8.67 1.64 -9.89
N ARG A 50 9.23 1.29 -8.73
CA ARG A 50 8.50 0.55 -7.69
C ARG A 50 7.55 1.49 -6.96
N THR A 51 6.28 1.13 -6.96
CA THR A 51 5.16 1.83 -6.33
C THR A 51 4.36 0.84 -5.49
N TRP A 52 3.94 1.28 -4.32
CA TRP A 52 3.07 0.51 -3.44
C TRP A 52 1.74 1.23 -3.28
N VAL A 53 0.65 0.48 -3.38
CA VAL A 53 -0.71 0.98 -3.19
C VAL A 53 -1.33 0.18 -2.06
N TYR A 54 -1.86 0.86 -1.05
CA TYR A 54 -2.63 0.26 0.03
C TYR A 54 -4.05 0.79 -0.04
N LEU A 55 -5.01 -0.11 0.11
CA LEU A 55 -6.42 0.21 0.31
C LEU A 55 -6.93 -0.59 1.49
N GLY A 56 -7.45 0.08 2.52
CA GLY A 56 -8.00 -0.61 3.67
C GLY A 56 -8.86 0.31 4.52
N ASP A 57 -9.44 -0.24 5.57
CA ASP A 57 -10.32 0.53 6.44
C ASP A 57 -9.56 1.54 7.30
N GLY A 58 -10.18 2.70 7.50
CA GLY A 58 -9.74 3.72 8.44
C GLY A 58 -10.91 4.25 9.27
N PRO A 59 -10.65 5.14 10.25
CA PRO A 59 -11.65 5.57 11.24
C PRO A 59 -12.87 6.26 10.64
N LYS A 60 -12.74 6.81 9.42
CA LYS A 60 -13.77 7.58 8.73
C LYS A 60 -14.24 6.93 7.44
N GLY A 61 -13.80 5.72 7.10
CA GLY A 61 -14.03 5.09 5.79
C GLY A 61 -12.71 4.56 5.20
N MET A 62 -12.72 4.18 3.92
CA MET A 62 -11.53 3.60 3.30
C MET A 62 -10.42 4.64 3.14
N VAL A 63 -9.19 4.16 3.32
CA VAL A 63 -7.96 4.93 3.17
C VAL A 63 -7.18 4.36 1.99
N LEU A 64 -6.85 5.23 1.04
CA LEU A 64 -5.97 4.92 -0.08
C LEU A 64 -4.59 5.52 0.21
N LYS A 65 -3.54 4.70 0.23
CA LYS A 65 -2.15 5.16 0.34
C LYS A 65 -1.36 4.77 -0.88
N VAL A 66 -0.57 5.69 -1.42
CA VAL A 66 0.31 5.45 -2.56
C VAL A 66 1.73 5.88 -2.19
N ALA A 67 2.67 4.96 -2.22
CA ALA A 67 4.07 5.22 -1.95
C ALA A 67 4.91 4.98 -3.22
N VAL A 68 5.58 6.02 -3.69
CA VAL A 68 6.55 5.92 -4.80
C VAL A 68 7.98 5.94 -4.29
N SER A 69 8.85 5.20 -4.97
CA SER A 69 10.26 5.08 -4.59
C SER A 69 11.10 6.34 -4.81
N GLN A 70 10.65 7.29 -5.64
CA GLN A 70 11.40 8.49 -6.00
C GLN A 70 10.50 9.71 -6.08
N GLU A 71 11.00 10.85 -5.61
CA GLU A 71 10.26 12.11 -5.53
C GLU A 71 9.82 12.64 -6.88
N ARG A 72 10.61 12.40 -7.94
CA ARG A 72 10.27 12.78 -9.32
C ARG A 72 8.96 12.18 -9.82
N PHE A 73 8.50 11.07 -9.22
CA PHE A 73 7.25 10.41 -9.59
C PHE A 73 6.07 10.84 -8.72
N TYR A 74 6.30 11.67 -7.70
CA TYR A 74 5.27 12.07 -6.73
C TYR A 74 4.05 12.69 -7.41
N GLN A 75 4.25 13.68 -8.29
CA GLN A 75 3.13 14.38 -8.93
C GLN A 75 2.29 13.43 -9.81
N GLN A 76 2.95 12.58 -10.59
CA GLN A 76 2.27 11.58 -11.43
C GLN A 76 1.48 10.58 -10.58
N ALA A 77 2.04 10.15 -9.45
CA ALA A 77 1.37 9.27 -8.51
C ALA A 77 0.19 9.96 -7.81
N ALA A 78 0.30 11.25 -7.48
CA ALA A 78 -0.79 12.03 -6.90
C ALA A 78 -1.97 12.16 -7.88
N ASP A 79 -1.69 12.47 -9.14
CA ASP A 79 -2.72 12.56 -10.19
C ASP A 79 -3.40 11.19 -10.40
N ALA A 80 -2.61 10.12 -10.47
CA ALA A 80 -3.11 8.75 -10.61
C ALA A 80 -3.93 8.30 -9.38
N ALA A 81 -3.52 8.66 -8.16
CA ALA A 81 -4.26 8.38 -6.93
C ALA A 81 -5.61 9.10 -6.92
N GLY A 82 -5.65 10.35 -7.39
CA GLY A 82 -6.89 11.10 -7.57
C GLY A 82 -7.85 10.40 -8.55
N ALA A 83 -7.34 9.98 -9.72
CA ALA A 83 -8.12 9.23 -10.70
C ALA A 83 -8.60 7.87 -10.17
N LEU A 84 -7.75 7.17 -9.41
CA LEU A 84 -8.11 5.90 -8.77
C LEU A 84 -9.21 6.09 -7.72
N ARG A 85 -9.12 7.12 -6.87
CA ARG A 85 -10.18 7.46 -5.91
C ARG A 85 -11.51 7.68 -6.62
N LEU A 86 -11.54 8.44 -7.72
CA LEU A 86 -12.78 8.69 -8.47
C LEU A 86 -13.40 7.38 -8.96
N LYS A 87 -12.59 6.47 -9.53
CA LYS A 87 -13.06 5.15 -9.98
C LYS A 87 -13.59 4.29 -8.84
N LEU A 88 -12.96 4.34 -7.67
CA LEU A 88 -13.44 3.63 -6.48
C LEU A 88 -14.79 4.17 -6.00
N VAL A 89 -14.95 5.49 -6.00
CA VAL A 89 -16.24 6.15 -5.67
C VAL A 89 -17.33 5.78 -6.68
N GLU A 90 -17.02 5.78 -7.98
CA GLU A 90 -17.94 5.32 -9.04
C GLU A 90 -18.35 3.85 -8.87
N ALA A 91 -17.46 3.02 -8.36
CA ALA A 91 -17.75 1.62 -8.02
C ALA A 91 -18.51 1.44 -6.70
N GLY A 92 -18.84 2.54 -5.99
CA GLY A 92 -19.63 2.53 -4.76
C GLY A 92 -18.81 2.50 -3.45
N TYR A 93 -17.49 2.68 -3.52
CA TYR A 93 -16.63 2.72 -2.33
C TYR A 93 -16.47 4.13 -1.78
N GLU A 94 -16.47 4.27 -0.45
CA GLU A 94 -16.25 5.56 0.21
C GLU A 94 -14.78 5.74 0.62
N VAL A 95 -14.00 6.38 -0.24
CA VAL A 95 -12.58 6.69 0.01
C VAL A 95 -12.44 8.10 0.57
N ASN A 96 -12.24 8.17 1.89
CA ASN A 96 -12.28 9.40 2.67
C ASN A 96 -10.91 9.99 2.99
N ASP A 97 -9.85 9.21 2.80
CA ASP A 97 -8.48 9.68 2.94
C ASP A 97 -7.61 9.16 1.79
N VAL A 98 -6.80 10.05 1.23
CA VAL A 98 -5.83 9.74 0.18
C VAL A 98 -4.50 10.32 0.58
N GLU A 99 -3.55 9.43 0.82
CA GLU A 99 -2.18 9.77 1.18
C GLU A 99 -1.25 9.38 0.04
N VAL A 100 -0.44 10.32 -0.43
CA VAL A 100 0.62 10.03 -1.40
C VAL A 100 1.95 10.44 -0.78
N VAL A 101 2.93 9.55 -0.83
CA VAL A 101 4.26 9.79 -0.24
C VAL A 101 5.36 9.37 -1.20
N SER A 102 6.45 10.12 -1.19
CA SER A 102 7.70 9.72 -1.81
C SER A 102 8.60 9.10 -0.74
N ARG A 103 8.53 7.78 -0.60
CA ARG A 103 9.36 7.00 0.33
C ARG A 103 9.72 5.67 -0.29
N ARG A 104 10.99 5.28 -0.18
CA ARG A 104 11.43 3.95 -0.59
C ARG A 104 10.92 2.90 0.39
N ILE A 105 9.90 2.15 -0.02
CA ILE A 105 9.39 0.98 0.71
C ILE A 105 10.12 -0.27 0.23
N GLN A 106 10.71 -1.01 1.18
CA GLN A 106 11.45 -2.24 0.86
C GLN A 106 10.55 -3.48 0.83
N ASN A 107 9.45 -3.47 1.58
CA ASN A 107 8.56 -4.62 1.73
C ASN A 107 7.14 -4.21 2.12
N VAL A 108 6.19 -5.13 1.95
CA VAL A 108 4.77 -4.93 2.25
C VAL A 108 4.50 -4.47 3.69
N PHE A 109 5.28 -4.92 4.67
CA PHE A 109 5.06 -4.57 6.08
C PHE A 109 5.32 -3.09 6.38
N GLU A 110 6.20 -2.43 5.61
CA GLU A 110 6.45 -1.00 5.75
C GLU A 110 5.28 -0.15 5.24
N VAL A 111 4.51 -0.66 4.29
CA VAL A 111 3.27 -0.02 3.80
C VAL A 111 2.19 -0.05 4.88
N LEU A 112 2.12 -1.15 5.64
CA LEU A 112 1.14 -1.34 6.71
C LEU A 112 1.43 -0.52 7.99
N LYS A 113 2.62 0.08 8.11
CA LYS A 113 2.94 0.93 9.26
C LYS A 113 2.15 2.24 9.18
N PRO A 114 1.57 2.72 10.29
CA PRO A 114 1.02 4.07 10.37
C PRO A 114 2.09 5.09 9.97
N SER A 115 1.71 6.08 9.16
CA SER A 115 2.59 7.14 8.65
C SER A 115 3.23 7.99 9.75
N SER A 116 2.72 7.90 10.98
CA SER A 116 3.18 8.59 12.19
C SER A 116 4.31 7.87 12.95
N MET A 117 4.70 6.65 12.56
CA MET A 117 5.85 6.01 13.21
C MET A 117 7.17 6.52 12.62
N PRO A 118 8.09 7.08 13.44
CA PRO A 118 9.39 7.51 12.97
C PRO A 118 10.13 6.34 12.32
N GLU A 119 10.79 6.61 11.20
CA GLU A 119 11.70 5.65 10.58
C GLU A 119 12.75 5.23 11.60
N TYR A 120 12.90 3.93 11.82
CA TYR A 120 13.98 3.39 12.62
C TYR A 120 15.30 3.75 11.93
N ARG A 121 16.00 4.76 12.44
CA ARG A 121 17.40 4.99 12.09
C ARG A 121 18.23 3.98 12.88
N SER A 122 18.94 3.13 12.15
CA SER A 122 20.03 2.34 12.72
C SER A 122 20.92 3.27 13.53
N LEU A 123 21.06 3.01 14.82
CA LEU A 123 22.13 3.61 15.60
C LEU A 123 23.40 2.94 15.11
N ASP A 124 24.21 3.65 14.32
CA ASP A 124 25.60 3.28 14.05
C ASP A 124 26.35 3.29 15.39
N THR A 125 26.23 2.19 16.14
CA THR A 125 27.01 1.96 17.34
C THR A 125 28.26 1.25 16.86
N ILE A 126 29.33 2.01 16.72
CA ILE A 126 30.68 1.47 16.61
C ILE A 126 30.96 0.83 17.98
N VAL A 127 31.00 -0.50 18.03
CA VAL A 127 31.55 -1.25 19.17
C VAL A 127 33.02 -1.49 18.93
#